data_AF-A0A946AIU2-F1
#
_entry.id   AF-A0A946AIU2-F1
#
_cell.length_a   1.000
_cell.length_b   1.000
_cell.length_c   1.000
_cell.angle_alpha   90.00
_cell.angle_beta   90.00
_cell.angle_gamma   90.00
#
_symmetry.space_group_name_H-M   'P 1'
#
loop_
_entity.id
_entity.type
_entity.pdbx_description
1 polymer ?
#
loop_
_entity_poly.entity_id
_entity_poly.type
_entity_poly.pdbx_seq_one_letter_code
_entity_poly.pdbx_strand_id
1 'polypeptide(L)'
;MSDSNQFSLLKERRFAPFFGTQFLGAFNDNIFRNGLVILITFQSVNVFGLNVSDLANVAAGLFMLPFFLFSATAGQIADKYEKSRLIRIYKTIEIGLMLLASAAFVIQSYPILFLLLFLMGCQSTFFGPVKYAYLPQHLATGELIGGNAMVESGTYVAIMLGLVVGGLSVAIDPDTLYVLASFLIGIAVLGYITSRSIPETKAVDPELRINWNLITESKRIIGFARADRNVFLSILGISWFWFFGSAMTVQIPAYTLNILNGNEEITTLILVVFAFGVGAGSLLCERLSGQKVELGLVPFGSIGLSVFAIDLYFAQSTLHPEVANTVSDFFLRPGSIRIVFDIAMIGAFGGLYSVPLYALVQQRSKRQQLSRIIAATNILNSLFIVCSAILAIILLGIVGMTIPQFFVVLGILNAIVAIYIYSLIPEFLMRFVAWIIINTLYRIRTTGRENIPDDGPALLVCNHISYIDALVIGGSIRRPARFVMWYKIFEIPFVSFMFRDAKAIPIASAKEDPAILEQAMDSIDQELADGNIVCIFPEGRITTDGEVQIFRAGIEKIVARRAVPVIPIGLGGLWGSWFSRRANGSLQRLPGKLLARVNIRIGEPVQPNDATAEKLELLVRTLRGQNR
;
A
#
# COMPACT_ATOMS: atom_id res chain seq x y z
N MET A 1 2.17 25.22 -9.78
CA MET A 1 1.17 24.20 -10.21
C MET A 1 0.62 23.55 -8.95
N SER A 2 -0.71 23.42 -8.85
CA SER A 2 -1.41 22.93 -7.65
C SER A 2 -0.92 21.56 -7.21
N ASP A 3 -0.70 21.38 -5.91
CA ASP A 3 -0.44 20.06 -5.30
C ASP A 3 -1.44 19.03 -5.85
N SER A 4 -0.96 18.05 -6.62
CA SER A 4 -1.80 17.03 -7.23
C SER A 4 -2.41 16.15 -6.13
N ASN A 5 -3.63 16.47 -5.74
CA ASN A 5 -4.43 15.64 -4.86
C ASN A 5 -4.85 14.37 -5.63
N GLN A 6 -4.77 13.15 -5.07
CA GLN A 6 -5.24 11.91 -5.72
C GLN A 6 -6.60 12.01 -6.40
N PHE A 7 -7.53 12.78 -5.83
CA PHE A 7 -8.86 12.98 -6.41
C PHE A 7 -8.82 13.68 -7.78
N SER A 8 -7.70 14.30 -8.16
CA SER A 8 -7.48 14.80 -9.53
C SER A 8 -7.48 13.66 -10.55
N LEU A 9 -7.00 12.45 -10.19
CA LEU A 9 -7.03 11.28 -11.07
C LEU A 9 -8.47 10.89 -11.46
N LEU A 10 -9.46 11.13 -10.60
CA LEU A 10 -10.87 10.89 -10.92
C LEU A 10 -11.43 11.81 -12.02
N LYS A 11 -10.70 12.87 -12.39
CA LYS A 11 -11.05 13.76 -13.51
C LYS A 11 -10.31 13.38 -14.79
N GLU A 12 -9.28 12.55 -14.69
CA GLU A 12 -8.42 12.17 -15.80
C GLU A 12 -9.06 11.06 -16.65
N ARG A 13 -9.10 11.26 -17.97
CA ARG A 13 -9.66 10.26 -18.92
C ARG A 13 -8.94 8.92 -18.87
N ARG A 14 -7.66 8.90 -18.48
CA ARG A 14 -6.84 7.70 -18.33
C ARG A 14 -7.14 6.89 -17.06
N PHE A 15 -7.82 7.47 -16.07
CA PHE A 15 -8.07 6.80 -14.78
C PHE A 15 -9.55 6.71 -14.41
N ALA A 16 -10.34 7.77 -14.61
CA ALA A 16 -11.74 7.81 -14.16
C ALA A 16 -12.62 6.69 -14.73
N PRO A 17 -12.59 6.36 -16.04
CA PRO A 17 -13.38 5.25 -16.58
C PRO A 17 -12.96 3.90 -16.03
N PHE A 18 -11.66 3.71 -15.81
CA PHE A 18 -11.09 2.51 -15.21
C PHE A 18 -11.55 2.34 -13.76
N PHE A 19 -11.42 3.40 -12.95
CA PHE A 19 -11.89 3.45 -11.57
C PHE A 19 -13.39 3.14 -11.48
N GLY A 20 -14.21 3.81 -12.30
CA GLY A 20 -15.66 3.58 -12.33
C GLY A 20 -16.03 2.15 -12.71
N THR A 21 -15.35 1.58 -13.72
CA THR A 21 -15.58 0.18 -14.15
C THR A 21 -15.30 -0.81 -13.02
N GLN A 22 -14.17 -0.66 -12.34
CA GLN A 22 -13.77 -1.51 -11.23
C GLN A 22 -14.69 -1.32 -10.01
N PHE A 23 -15.00 -0.08 -9.66
CA PHE A 23 -15.92 0.24 -8.56
C PHE A 23 -17.27 -0.43 -8.76
N LEU A 24 -17.87 -0.27 -9.95
CA LEU A 24 -19.16 -0.86 -10.29
C LEU A 24 -19.09 -2.38 -10.32
N GLY A 25 -18.00 -2.98 -10.79
CA GLY A 25 -17.79 -4.43 -10.72
C GLY A 25 -17.77 -4.95 -9.28
N ALA A 26 -16.91 -4.37 -8.44
CA ALA A 26 -16.84 -4.74 -7.02
C ALA A 26 -18.16 -4.50 -6.28
N PHE A 27 -18.88 -3.43 -6.62
CA PHE A 27 -20.18 -3.12 -6.02
C PHE A 27 -21.20 -4.21 -6.38
N ASN A 28 -21.29 -4.56 -7.66
CA ASN A 28 -22.22 -5.57 -8.17
C ASN A 28 -21.95 -6.97 -7.58
N ASP A 29 -20.68 -7.36 -7.51
CA ASP A 29 -20.25 -8.63 -6.91
C ASP A 29 -20.74 -8.75 -5.46
N ASN A 30 -20.70 -7.65 -4.70
CA ASN A 30 -21.14 -7.63 -3.32
C ASN A 30 -22.67 -7.53 -3.18
N ILE A 31 -23.38 -6.87 -4.09
CA ILE A 31 -24.86 -6.93 -4.14
C ILE A 31 -25.30 -8.38 -4.34
N PHE A 32 -24.72 -9.08 -5.34
CA PHE A 32 -25.07 -10.47 -5.66
C PHE A 32 -24.77 -11.40 -4.48
N ARG A 33 -23.53 -11.35 -3.98
CA ARG A 33 -23.09 -12.22 -2.88
C ARG A 33 -23.91 -11.97 -1.62
N ASN A 34 -24.12 -10.71 -1.24
CA ASN A 34 -24.83 -10.42 0.00
C ASN A 34 -26.33 -10.72 -0.11
N GLY A 35 -26.95 -10.42 -1.26
CA GLY A 35 -28.34 -10.82 -1.52
C GLY A 35 -28.53 -12.33 -1.39
N LEU A 36 -27.60 -13.14 -1.94
CA LEU A 36 -27.61 -14.59 -1.79
C LEU A 36 -27.47 -15.04 -0.34
N VAL A 37 -26.52 -14.47 0.42
CA VAL A 37 -26.29 -14.84 1.82
C VAL A 37 -27.50 -14.52 2.69
N ILE A 38 -28.11 -13.34 2.52
CA ILE A 38 -29.29 -12.93 3.28
C ILE A 38 -30.49 -13.83 2.94
N LEU A 39 -30.70 -14.12 1.65
CA LEU A 39 -31.77 -15.03 1.21
C LEU A 39 -31.65 -16.40 1.89
N ILE A 40 -30.45 -17.01 1.87
CA ILE A 40 -30.19 -18.32 2.50
C ILE A 40 -30.41 -18.25 4.01
N THR A 41 -29.96 -17.16 4.64
CA THR A 41 -29.97 -17.00 6.10
C THR A 41 -31.37 -16.82 6.66
N PHE A 42 -32.19 -15.98 6.03
CA PHE A 42 -33.50 -15.60 6.57
C PHE A 42 -34.65 -16.48 6.07
N GLN A 43 -34.53 -17.09 4.90
CA GLN A 43 -35.55 -18.03 4.40
C GLN A 43 -35.35 -19.46 4.91
N SER A 44 -34.37 -19.70 5.81
CA SER A 44 -34.08 -21.01 6.42
C SER A 44 -33.98 -22.15 5.40
N VAL A 45 -33.35 -21.85 4.25
CA VAL A 45 -33.34 -22.75 3.11
C VAL A 45 -32.28 -23.83 3.33
N ASN A 46 -32.71 -25.08 3.42
CA ASN A 46 -31.80 -26.22 3.36
C ASN A 46 -31.42 -26.49 1.90
N VAL A 47 -30.26 -25.99 1.49
CA VAL A 47 -29.65 -26.30 0.19
C VAL A 47 -28.56 -27.35 0.42
N PHE A 48 -28.54 -28.42 -0.39
CA PHE A 48 -27.56 -29.50 -0.28
C PHE A 48 -27.51 -30.23 1.09
N GLY A 49 -28.54 -30.10 1.93
CA GLY A 49 -28.55 -30.67 3.29
C GLY A 49 -27.59 -30.00 4.27
N LEU A 50 -27.09 -28.80 3.93
CA LEU A 50 -26.21 -28.00 4.79
C LEU A 50 -27.02 -26.96 5.57
N ASN A 51 -26.57 -26.64 6.78
CA ASN A 51 -27.15 -25.54 7.55
C ASN A 51 -26.73 -24.18 6.97
N VAL A 52 -27.37 -23.11 7.43
CA VAL A 52 -27.14 -21.72 6.98
C VAL A 52 -25.68 -21.29 7.11
N SER A 53 -25.04 -21.58 8.24
CA SER A 53 -23.65 -21.20 8.52
C SER A 53 -22.67 -21.90 7.56
N ASP A 54 -22.90 -23.17 7.30
CA ASP A 54 -22.10 -23.98 6.37
C ASP A 54 -22.28 -23.49 4.94
N LEU A 55 -23.52 -23.13 4.55
CA LEU A 55 -23.79 -22.55 3.23
C LEU A 55 -23.10 -21.21 3.01
N ALA A 56 -23.04 -20.34 4.03
CA ALA A 56 -22.30 -19.08 3.96
C ALA A 56 -20.79 -19.30 3.79
N ASN A 57 -20.21 -20.28 4.49
CA ASN A 57 -18.81 -20.67 4.35
C ASN A 57 -18.52 -21.26 2.96
N VAL A 58 -19.40 -22.12 2.44
CA VAL A 58 -19.31 -22.67 1.09
C VAL A 58 -19.40 -21.56 0.05
N ALA A 59 -20.29 -20.58 0.22
CA ALA A 59 -20.39 -19.42 -0.67
C ALA A 59 -19.07 -18.63 -0.72
N ALA A 60 -18.48 -18.31 0.43
CA ALA A 60 -17.19 -17.63 0.50
C ALA A 60 -16.07 -18.46 -0.17
N GLY A 61 -16.03 -19.77 0.09
CA GLY A 61 -15.06 -20.68 -0.52
C GLY A 61 -15.20 -20.79 -2.04
N LEU A 62 -16.43 -20.94 -2.55
CA LEU A 62 -16.71 -21.02 -3.98
C LEU A 62 -16.35 -19.75 -4.73
N PHE A 63 -16.55 -18.59 -4.12
CA PHE A 63 -16.14 -17.31 -4.71
C PHE A 63 -14.61 -17.17 -4.78
N MET A 64 -13.88 -17.64 -3.76
CA MET A 64 -12.42 -17.53 -3.68
C MET A 64 -11.66 -18.62 -4.44
N LEU A 65 -12.23 -19.81 -4.60
CA LEU A 65 -11.59 -20.97 -5.25
C LEU A 65 -11.02 -20.66 -6.66
N PRO A 66 -11.74 -19.94 -7.54
CA PRO A 66 -11.21 -19.56 -8.85
C PRO A 66 -9.88 -18.80 -8.80
N PHE A 67 -9.65 -17.96 -7.78
CA PHE A 67 -8.40 -17.20 -7.66
C PHE A 67 -7.21 -18.11 -7.46
N PHE A 68 -7.38 -19.24 -6.77
CA PHE A 68 -6.34 -20.24 -6.62
C PHE A 68 -6.12 -21.05 -7.91
N LEU A 69 -7.20 -21.41 -8.61
CA LEU A 69 -7.14 -22.30 -9.77
C LEU A 69 -6.68 -21.59 -11.06
N PHE A 70 -7.19 -20.40 -11.32
CA PHE A 70 -7.11 -19.77 -12.65
C PHE A 70 -6.25 -18.50 -12.70
N SER A 71 -5.75 -17.99 -11.57
CA SER A 71 -4.92 -16.77 -11.56
C SER A 71 -3.70 -16.88 -12.48
N ALA A 72 -3.04 -18.04 -12.53
CA ALA A 72 -1.87 -18.23 -13.39
C ALA A 72 -2.20 -18.03 -14.88
N THR A 73 -3.27 -18.68 -15.35
CA THR A 73 -3.78 -18.53 -16.71
C THR A 73 -4.25 -17.11 -16.97
N ALA A 74 -4.94 -16.49 -16.00
CA ALA A 74 -5.38 -15.09 -16.10
C ALA A 74 -4.21 -14.13 -16.30
N GLY A 75 -3.09 -14.32 -15.59
CA GLY A 75 -1.88 -13.53 -15.77
C GLY A 75 -1.29 -13.65 -17.17
N GLN A 76 -1.29 -14.84 -17.77
CA GLN A 76 -0.83 -15.04 -19.14
C GLN A 76 -1.75 -14.36 -20.15
N ILE A 77 -3.06 -14.48 -19.99
CA ILE A 77 -4.06 -13.83 -20.85
C ILE A 77 -3.91 -12.30 -20.79
N ALA A 78 -3.70 -11.74 -19.59
CA ALA A 78 -3.51 -10.31 -19.37
C ALA A 78 -2.22 -9.74 -20.00
N ASP A 79 -1.17 -10.56 -20.12
CA ASP A 79 0.06 -10.18 -20.83
C ASP A 79 -0.10 -10.32 -22.36
N LYS A 80 -0.80 -11.36 -22.81
CA LYS A 80 -0.97 -11.69 -24.23
C LYS A 80 -1.90 -10.74 -24.99
N TYR A 81 -3.03 -10.39 -24.41
CA TYR A 81 -4.05 -9.61 -25.10
C TYR A 81 -4.10 -8.16 -24.62
N GLU A 82 -4.66 -7.30 -25.46
CA GLU A 82 -4.86 -5.87 -25.17
C GLU A 82 -5.87 -5.70 -24.02
N LYS A 83 -5.50 -4.88 -23.02
CA LYS A 83 -6.16 -4.87 -21.70
C LYS A 83 -7.53 -4.20 -21.72
N SER A 84 -7.72 -3.13 -22.50
CA SER A 84 -9.02 -2.46 -22.57
C SER A 84 -10.08 -3.35 -23.23
N ARG A 85 -9.71 -4.14 -24.23
CA ARG A 85 -10.54 -5.16 -24.85
C ARG A 85 -10.88 -6.28 -23.87
N LEU A 86 -9.91 -6.79 -23.12
CA LEU A 86 -10.16 -7.79 -22.08
C LEU A 86 -11.16 -7.27 -21.04
N ILE A 87 -10.98 -6.04 -20.54
CA ILE A 87 -11.91 -5.40 -19.59
C ILE A 87 -13.33 -5.37 -20.16
N ARG A 88 -13.51 -4.94 -21.42
CA ARG A 88 -14.83 -4.89 -22.06
C ARG A 88 -15.45 -6.28 -22.20
N ILE A 89 -14.66 -7.30 -22.56
CA ILE A 89 -15.11 -8.70 -22.65
C ILE A 89 -15.60 -9.18 -21.28
N TYR A 90 -14.82 -8.96 -20.21
CA TYR A 90 -15.19 -9.40 -18.87
C TYR A 90 -16.43 -8.68 -18.34
N LYS A 91 -16.64 -7.40 -18.69
CA LYS A 91 -17.89 -6.68 -18.37
C LYS A 91 -19.08 -7.17 -19.19
N THR A 92 -18.88 -7.60 -20.44
CA THR A 92 -19.96 -8.26 -21.21
C THR A 92 -20.33 -9.62 -20.61
N ILE A 93 -19.34 -10.41 -20.19
CA ILE A 93 -19.58 -11.68 -19.47
C ILE A 93 -20.34 -11.42 -18.17
N GLU A 94 -19.97 -10.38 -17.42
CA GLU A 94 -20.66 -9.99 -16.20
C GLU A 94 -22.14 -9.68 -16.42
N ILE A 95 -22.50 -8.96 -17.50
CA ILE A 95 -23.92 -8.75 -17.84
C ILE A 95 -24.64 -10.08 -18.05
N GLY A 96 -24.04 -11.02 -18.77
CA GLY A 96 -24.61 -12.36 -18.98
C GLY A 96 -24.80 -13.12 -17.66
N LEU A 97 -23.79 -13.09 -16.78
CA LEU A 97 -23.86 -13.70 -15.45
C LEU A 97 -24.96 -13.06 -14.59
N MET A 98 -25.11 -11.73 -14.64
CA MET A 98 -26.12 -11.01 -13.86
C MET A 98 -27.54 -11.22 -14.39
N LEU A 99 -27.72 -11.40 -15.70
CA LEU A 99 -29.00 -11.81 -16.28
C LEU A 99 -29.39 -13.22 -15.80
N LEU A 100 -28.46 -14.16 -15.83
CA LEU A 100 -28.67 -15.52 -15.33
C LEU A 100 -28.92 -15.54 -13.82
N ALA A 101 -28.18 -14.74 -13.06
CA ALA A 101 -28.35 -14.59 -11.62
C ALA A 101 -29.72 -14.01 -11.27
N SER A 102 -30.14 -12.97 -11.99
CA SER A 102 -31.45 -12.36 -11.83
C SER A 102 -32.58 -13.36 -12.09
N ALA A 103 -32.49 -14.13 -13.18
CA ALA A 103 -33.43 -15.20 -13.45
C ALA A 103 -33.40 -16.27 -12.35
N ALA A 104 -32.21 -16.68 -11.89
CA ALA A 104 -32.02 -17.68 -10.85
C ALA A 104 -32.58 -17.24 -9.48
N PHE A 105 -32.50 -15.95 -9.14
CA PHE A 105 -33.12 -15.39 -7.95
C PHE A 105 -34.64 -15.44 -8.04
N VAL A 106 -35.22 -14.97 -9.14
CA VAL A 106 -36.68 -14.94 -9.33
C VAL A 106 -37.28 -16.35 -9.30
N ILE A 107 -36.62 -17.34 -9.90
CA ILE A 107 -37.06 -18.75 -9.84
C ILE A 107 -36.61 -19.48 -8.56
N GLN A 108 -35.89 -18.79 -7.66
CA GLN A 108 -35.35 -19.31 -6.41
C GLN A 108 -34.51 -20.60 -6.57
N SER A 109 -33.68 -20.66 -7.63
CA SER A 109 -32.80 -21.81 -7.87
C SER A 109 -31.44 -21.62 -7.20
N TYR A 110 -31.35 -22.00 -5.92
CA TYR A 110 -30.12 -21.90 -5.13
C TYR A 110 -28.91 -22.63 -5.74
N PRO A 111 -29.02 -23.87 -6.27
CA PRO A 111 -27.86 -24.52 -6.91
C PRO A 111 -27.28 -23.73 -8.08
N ILE A 112 -28.14 -23.08 -8.88
CA ILE A 112 -27.70 -22.22 -9.97
C ILE A 112 -27.04 -20.96 -9.42
N LEU A 113 -27.56 -20.36 -8.35
CA LEU A 113 -26.95 -19.20 -7.70
C LEU A 113 -25.55 -19.51 -7.16
N PHE A 114 -25.33 -20.69 -6.58
CA PHE A 114 -23.99 -21.13 -6.14
C PHE A 114 -23.03 -21.37 -7.32
N LEU A 115 -23.51 -21.97 -8.42
CA LEU A 115 -22.73 -22.10 -9.64
C LEU A 115 -22.34 -20.72 -10.20
N LEU A 116 -23.29 -19.77 -10.23
CA LEU A 116 -23.05 -18.41 -10.70
C LEU A 116 -22.09 -17.65 -9.79
N LEU A 117 -22.11 -17.89 -8.48
CA LEU A 117 -21.14 -17.34 -7.53
C LEU A 117 -19.71 -17.79 -7.86
N PHE A 118 -19.53 -19.07 -8.20
CA PHE A 118 -18.24 -19.59 -8.67
C PHE A 118 -17.83 -18.96 -10.02
N LEU A 119 -18.76 -18.85 -10.97
CA LEU A 119 -18.49 -18.23 -12.28
C LEU A 119 -18.16 -16.73 -12.18
N MET A 120 -18.78 -16.02 -11.22
CA MET A 120 -18.45 -14.65 -10.88
C MET A 120 -17.02 -14.57 -10.32
N GLY A 121 -16.66 -15.45 -9.37
CA GLY A 121 -15.28 -15.55 -8.87
C GLY A 121 -14.26 -15.84 -9.98
N CYS A 122 -14.63 -16.65 -10.98
CA CYS A 122 -13.82 -16.84 -12.19
C CYS A 122 -13.61 -15.52 -12.94
N GLN A 123 -14.69 -14.79 -13.23
CA GLN A 123 -14.61 -13.50 -13.89
C GLN A 123 -13.70 -12.52 -13.13
N SER A 124 -13.85 -12.41 -11.80
CA SER A 124 -13.05 -11.51 -10.97
C SER A 124 -11.56 -11.93 -10.96
N THR A 125 -11.29 -13.25 -11.01
CA THR A 125 -9.92 -13.80 -11.14
C THR A 125 -9.26 -13.36 -12.45
N PHE A 126 -9.99 -13.38 -13.56
CA PHE A 126 -9.47 -12.94 -14.86
C PHE A 126 -9.32 -11.42 -14.95
N PHE A 127 -10.18 -10.66 -14.26
CA PHE A 127 -10.12 -9.20 -14.20
C PHE A 127 -8.94 -8.68 -13.35
N GLY A 128 -8.58 -9.37 -12.26
CA GLY A 128 -7.57 -8.94 -11.29
C GLY A 128 -6.20 -8.57 -11.88
N PRO A 129 -5.53 -9.48 -12.64
CA PRO A 129 -4.23 -9.16 -13.27
C PRO A 129 -4.31 -8.00 -14.25
N VAL A 130 -5.43 -7.83 -14.95
CA VAL A 130 -5.64 -6.73 -15.89
C VAL A 130 -5.74 -5.40 -15.16
N LYS A 131 -6.47 -5.35 -14.04
CA LYS A 131 -6.64 -4.18 -13.16
C LYS A 131 -5.29 -3.63 -12.69
N TYR A 132 -4.48 -4.45 -12.02
CA TYR A 132 -3.23 -3.99 -11.41
C TYR A 132 -2.10 -3.81 -12.43
N ALA A 133 -2.18 -4.43 -13.61
CA ALA A 133 -1.24 -4.17 -14.70
C ALA A 133 -1.60 -2.92 -15.53
N TYR A 134 -2.85 -2.45 -15.48
CA TYR A 134 -3.28 -1.22 -16.14
C TYR A 134 -2.66 0.03 -15.48
N LEU A 135 -2.67 0.11 -14.14
CA LEU A 135 -2.22 1.30 -13.40
C LEU A 135 -0.79 1.74 -13.81
N PRO A 136 0.23 0.86 -13.84
CA PRO A 136 1.60 1.29 -14.15
C PRO A 136 1.86 1.59 -15.62
N GLN A 137 0.91 1.30 -16.51
CA GLN A 137 1.00 1.70 -17.92
C GLN A 137 0.47 3.11 -18.17
N HIS A 138 -0.43 3.61 -17.30
CA HIS A 138 -1.12 4.89 -17.49
C HIS A 138 -0.78 5.94 -16.43
N LEU A 139 -0.27 5.54 -15.27
CA LEU A 139 0.11 6.43 -14.18
C LEU A 139 1.63 6.60 -14.10
N ALA A 140 2.07 7.82 -13.80
CA ALA A 140 3.46 8.09 -13.48
C ALA A 140 3.85 7.43 -12.14
N THR A 141 5.15 7.21 -11.91
CA THR A 141 5.65 6.56 -10.69
C THR A 141 5.17 7.24 -9.40
N GLY A 142 5.08 8.58 -9.39
CA GLY A 142 4.56 9.35 -8.25
C GLY A 142 3.03 9.31 -8.10
N GLU A 143 2.31 8.94 -9.16
CA GLU A 143 0.84 8.80 -9.16
C GLU A 143 0.41 7.39 -8.73
N LEU A 144 1.30 6.40 -8.77
CA LEU A 144 0.97 4.99 -8.50
C LEU A 144 0.35 4.76 -7.12
N ILE A 145 0.84 5.44 -6.09
CA ILE A 145 0.33 5.25 -4.73
C ILE A 145 -1.06 5.83 -4.60
N GLY A 146 -1.28 7.05 -5.11
CA GLY A 146 -2.61 7.65 -5.12
C GLY A 146 -3.60 6.85 -5.98
N GLY A 147 -3.15 6.35 -7.14
CA GLY A 147 -3.93 5.46 -7.98
C GLY A 147 -4.35 4.18 -7.25
N ASN A 148 -3.40 3.51 -6.58
CA ASN A 148 -3.69 2.33 -5.76
C ASN A 148 -4.58 2.66 -4.55
N ALA A 149 -4.32 3.75 -3.83
CA ALA A 149 -5.12 4.19 -2.69
C ALA A 149 -6.58 4.47 -3.08
N MET A 150 -6.80 5.14 -4.22
CA MET A 150 -8.13 5.36 -4.79
C MET A 150 -8.80 4.03 -5.15
N VAL A 151 -8.09 3.17 -5.88
CA VAL A 151 -8.58 1.85 -6.29
C VAL A 151 -8.97 0.97 -5.10
N GLU A 152 -8.15 0.93 -4.05
CA GLU A 152 -8.42 0.17 -2.82
C GLU A 152 -9.59 0.78 -2.04
N SER A 153 -9.53 2.08 -1.73
CA SER A 153 -10.62 2.77 -1.01
C SER A 153 -11.96 2.67 -1.74
N GLY A 154 -11.97 2.83 -3.06
CA GLY A 154 -13.16 2.64 -3.90
C GLY A 154 -13.71 1.21 -3.83
N THR A 155 -12.83 0.20 -3.78
CA THR A 155 -13.26 -1.20 -3.61
C THR A 155 -13.96 -1.41 -2.28
N TYR A 156 -13.42 -0.86 -1.18
CA TYR A 156 -14.05 -0.98 0.14
C TYR A 156 -15.37 -0.24 0.23
N VAL A 157 -15.47 0.97 -0.35
CA VAL A 157 -16.76 1.68 -0.45
C VAL A 157 -17.77 0.87 -1.26
N ALA A 158 -17.34 0.26 -2.37
CA ALA A 158 -18.19 -0.60 -3.20
C ALA A 158 -18.67 -1.85 -2.43
N ILE A 159 -17.79 -2.49 -1.64
CA ILE A 159 -18.16 -3.61 -0.76
C ILE A 159 -19.24 -3.16 0.24
N MET A 160 -19.02 -2.03 0.94
CA MET A 160 -19.96 -1.51 1.93
C MET A 160 -21.34 -1.22 1.33
N LEU A 161 -21.37 -0.48 0.22
CA LEU A 161 -22.61 -0.17 -0.47
C LEU A 161 -23.28 -1.46 -0.98
N GLY A 162 -22.50 -2.42 -1.47
CA GLY A 162 -23.00 -3.69 -1.98
C GLY A 162 -23.66 -4.53 -0.90
N LEU A 163 -23.07 -4.58 0.30
CA LEU A 163 -23.67 -5.22 1.46
C LEU A 163 -25.04 -4.58 1.77
N VAL A 164 -25.09 -3.25 1.91
CA VAL A 164 -26.32 -2.52 2.25
C VAL A 164 -27.39 -2.70 1.18
N VAL A 165 -27.06 -2.44 -0.09
CA VAL A 165 -28.02 -2.52 -1.21
C VAL A 165 -28.48 -3.95 -1.44
N GLY A 166 -27.58 -4.94 -1.38
CA GLY A 166 -27.94 -6.36 -1.52
C GLY A 166 -28.95 -6.80 -0.45
N GLY A 167 -28.72 -6.43 0.82
CA GLY A 167 -29.62 -6.79 1.90
C GLY A 167 -30.95 -6.06 1.87
N LEU A 168 -30.94 -4.73 1.67
CA LEU A 168 -32.18 -3.95 1.58
C LEU A 168 -33.04 -4.38 0.40
N SER A 169 -32.43 -4.72 -0.74
CA SER A 169 -33.18 -5.17 -1.93
C SER A 169 -33.96 -6.46 -1.67
N VAL A 170 -33.39 -7.40 -0.90
CA VAL A 170 -34.08 -8.62 -0.48
C VAL A 170 -35.15 -8.30 0.56
N ALA A 171 -34.89 -7.40 1.50
CA ALA A 171 -35.86 -7.04 2.53
C ALA A 171 -37.10 -6.28 2.00
N ILE A 172 -36.94 -5.45 0.97
CA ILE A 172 -38.02 -4.67 0.36
C ILE A 172 -38.96 -5.57 -0.48
N ASP A 173 -38.40 -6.57 -1.14
CA ASP A 173 -39.12 -7.44 -2.07
C ASP A 173 -38.68 -8.91 -1.89
N PRO A 174 -39.02 -9.52 -0.73
CA PRO A 174 -38.49 -10.84 -0.34
C PRO A 174 -39.05 -11.99 -1.18
N ASP A 175 -40.24 -11.81 -1.75
CA ASP A 175 -40.94 -12.87 -2.47
C ASP A 175 -40.54 -12.92 -3.95
N THR A 176 -40.45 -11.75 -4.61
CA THR A 176 -40.25 -11.69 -6.06
C THR A 176 -38.82 -11.33 -6.47
N LEU A 177 -38.06 -10.66 -5.58
CA LEU A 177 -36.65 -10.29 -5.77
C LEU A 177 -36.38 -9.48 -7.05
N TYR A 178 -37.40 -8.83 -7.63
CA TYR A 178 -37.26 -8.02 -8.84
C TYR A 178 -36.41 -6.78 -8.59
N VAL A 179 -36.49 -6.21 -7.38
CA VAL A 179 -35.65 -5.09 -6.97
C VAL A 179 -34.17 -5.48 -7.03
N LEU A 180 -33.79 -6.60 -6.41
CA LEU A 180 -32.42 -7.12 -6.45
C LEU A 180 -31.95 -7.39 -7.90
N ALA A 181 -32.77 -8.09 -8.69
CA ALA A 181 -32.50 -8.37 -10.09
C ALA A 181 -32.25 -7.09 -10.92
N SER A 182 -33.07 -6.06 -10.71
CA SER A 182 -32.93 -4.78 -11.43
C SER A 182 -31.60 -4.07 -11.11
N PHE A 183 -31.16 -4.09 -9.85
CA PHE A 183 -29.86 -3.55 -9.46
C PHE A 183 -28.71 -4.34 -10.10
N LEU A 184 -28.74 -5.68 -10.05
CA LEU A 184 -27.67 -6.51 -10.61
C LEU A 184 -27.44 -6.26 -12.11
N ILE A 185 -28.53 -6.19 -12.87
CA ILE A 185 -28.47 -5.91 -14.32
C ILE A 185 -28.06 -4.45 -14.56
N GLY A 186 -28.69 -3.51 -13.86
CA GLY A 186 -28.43 -2.07 -14.04
C GLY A 186 -26.97 -1.70 -13.77
N ILE A 187 -26.40 -2.18 -12.66
CA ILE A 187 -25.01 -1.92 -12.30
C ILE A 187 -24.04 -2.61 -13.28
N ALA A 188 -24.33 -3.83 -13.73
CA ALA A 188 -23.51 -4.51 -14.74
C ALA A 188 -23.46 -3.72 -16.07
N VAL A 189 -24.62 -3.23 -16.52
CA VAL A 189 -24.73 -2.42 -17.75
C VAL A 189 -23.99 -1.08 -17.61
N LEU A 190 -24.15 -0.39 -16.48
CA LEU A 190 -23.39 0.85 -16.20
C LEU A 190 -21.88 0.58 -16.16
N GLY A 191 -21.47 -0.55 -15.57
CA GLY A 191 -20.07 -1.00 -15.56
C GLY A 191 -19.54 -1.25 -16.98
N TYR A 192 -20.34 -1.82 -17.87
CA TYR A 192 -19.96 -1.98 -19.27
C TYR A 192 -19.86 -0.65 -19.99
N ILE A 193 -20.85 0.25 -19.83
CA ILE A 193 -20.84 1.58 -20.45
C ILE A 193 -19.60 2.37 -20.05
N THR A 194 -19.26 2.39 -18.76
CA THR A 194 -18.05 3.06 -18.25
C THR A 194 -16.77 2.44 -18.83
N SER A 195 -16.73 1.12 -19.02
CA SER A 195 -15.57 0.41 -19.58
C SER A 195 -15.27 0.77 -21.04
N ARG A 196 -16.26 1.26 -21.80
CA ARG A 196 -16.09 1.68 -23.20
C ARG A 196 -15.18 2.90 -23.33
N SER A 197 -15.15 3.75 -22.30
CA SER A 197 -14.34 4.96 -22.25
C SER A 197 -12.91 4.72 -21.75
N ILE A 198 -12.55 3.47 -21.39
CA ILE A 198 -11.17 3.11 -21.04
C ILE A 198 -10.29 3.19 -22.30
N PRO A 199 -9.16 3.92 -22.26
CA PRO A 199 -8.26 4.05 -23.39
C PRO A 199 -7.58 2.73 -23.77
N GLU A 200 -7.16 2.64 -25.03
CA GLU A 200 -6.42 1.49 -25.53
C GLU A 200 -5.13 1.27 -24.74
N THR A 201 -4.90 0.02 -24.35
CA THR A 201 -3.81 -0.40 -23.48
C THR A 201 -3.16 -1.65 -24.04
N LYS A 202 -2.08 -1.45 -24.79
CA LYS A 202 -1.42 -2.48 -25.60
C LYS A 202 -1.06 -3.73 -24.79
N ALA A 203 -1.11 -4.86 -25.49
CA ALA A 203 -0.59 -6.13 -24.99
C ALA A 203 0.91 -6.00 -24.66
N VAL A 204 1.34 -6.68 -23.61
CA VAL A 204 2.73 -6.63 -23.12
C VAL A 204 3.59 -7.64 -23.88
N ASP A 205 3.02 -8.81 -24.19
CA ASP A 205 3.68 -9.90 -24.89
C ASP A 205 2.69 -10.62 -25.84
N PRO A 206 2.40 -10.05 -27.02
CA PRO A 206 1.43 -10.63 -27.98
C PRO A 206 1.78 -12.05 -28.46
N GLU A 207 3.08 -12.37 -28.50
CA GLU A 207 3.63 -13.64 -28.98
C GLU A 207 3.62 -14.74 -27.90
N LEU A 208 3.22 -14.41 -26.67
CA LEU A 208 3.15 -15.36 -25.56
C LEU A 208 2.29 -16.58 -25.91
N ARG A 209 2.85 -17.77 -25.71
CA ARG A 209 2.11 -19.03 -25.78
C ARG A 209 1.54 -19.35 -24.40
N ILE A 210 0.20 -19.43 -24.32
CA ILE A 210 -0.51 -19.73 -23.07
C ILE A 210 -0.25 -21.18 -22.68
N ASN A 211 0.07 -21.41 -21.42
CA ASN A 211 0.26 -22.72 -20.84
C ASN A 211 -1.00 -23.09 -20.04
N TRP A 212 -1.78 -24.03 -20.55
CA TRP A 212 -3.03 -24.44 -19.92
C TRP A 212 -2.84 -25.34 -18.70
N ASN A 213 -1.62 -25.79 -18.41
CA ASN A 213 -1.35 -26.58 -17.20
C ASN A 213 -1.26 -25.67 -15.97
N LEU A 214 -2.35 -25.66 -15.19
CA LEU A 214 -2.52 -24.80 -14.01
C LEU A 214 -1.39 -24.99 -12.98
N ILE A 215 -0.96 -26.23 -12.73
CA ILE A 215 0.04 -26.54 -11.71
C ILE A 215 1.42 -26.06 -12.16
N THR A 216 1.81 -26.40 -13.39
CA THR A 216 3.12 -26.04 -13.94
C THR A 216 3.23 -24.53 -14.08
N GLU A 217 2.20 -23.85 -14.56
CA GLU A 217 2.23 -22.39 -14.70
C GLU A 217 2.22 -21.68 -13.35
N SER A 218 1.43 -22.15 -12.37
CA SER A 218 1.44 -21.61 -11.01
C SER A 218 2.83 -21.70 -10.37
N LYS A 219 3.50 -22.84 -10.50
CA LYS A 219 4.90 -23.01 -10.03
C LYS A 219 5.85 -22.04 -10.73
N ARG A 220 5.67 -21.84 -12.04
CA ARG A 220 6.50 -20.94 -12.86
C ARG A 220 6.37 -19.48 -12.43
N ILE A 221 5.15 -18.98 -12.26
CA ILE A 221 4.93 -17.57 -11.88
C ILE A 221 5.35 -17.28 -10.43
N ILE A 222 5.17 -18.24 -9.53
CA ILE A 222 5.73 -18.13 -8.17
C ILE A 222 7.27 -18.10 -8.24
N GLY A 223 7.87 -18.87 -9.16
CA GLY A 223 9.30 -18.80 -9.46
C GLY A 223 9.75 -17.41 -9.93
N PHE A 224 8.97 -16.74 -10.78
CA PHE A 224 9.26 -15.36 -11.19
C PHE A 224 9.23 -14.39 -10.00
N ALA A 225 8.22 -14.50 -9.14
CA ALA A 225 8.15 -13.68 -7.93
C ALA A 225 9.37 -13.91 -7.02
N ARG A 226 9.81 -15.16 -6.85
CA ARG A 226 10.98 -15.53 -6.03
C ARG A 226 12.32 -15.06 -6.60
N ALA A 227 12.39 -14.70 -7.89
CA ALA A 227 13.62 -14.20 -8.50
C ALA A 227 14.05 -12.85 -7.88
N ASP A 228 13.10 -12.04 -7.42
CA ASP A 228 13.36 -10.85 -6.63
C ASP A 228 12.87 -11.07 -5.19
N ARG A 229 13.82 -11.16 -4.25
CA ARG A 229 13.53 -11.43 -2.84
C ARG A 229 12.62 -10.39 -2.21
N ASN A 230 12.75 -9.11 -2.58
CA ASN A 230 11.96 -8.02 -2.02
C ASN A 230 10.53 -8.04 -2.55
N VAL A 231 10.34 -8.37 -3.83
CA VAL A 231 9.01 -8.60 -4.40
C VAL A 231 8.34 -9.79 -3.72
N PHE A 232 9.02 -10.93 -3.61
CA PHE A 232 8.44 -12.12 -2.99
C PHE A 232 8.03 -11.92 -1.53
N LEU A 233 8.89 -11.29 -0.71
CA LEU A 233 8.57 -11.00 0.69
C LEU A 233 7.43 -9.98 0.83
N SER A 234 7.32 -9.03 -0.10
CA SER A 234 6.17 -8.10 -0.14
C SER A 234 4.88 -8.82 -0.49
N ILE A 235 4.92 -9.80 -1.41
CA ILE A 235 3.77 -10.66 -1.72
C ILE A 235 3.35 -11.48 -0.50
N LEU A 236 4.31 -12.04 0.25
CA LEU A 236 4.01 -12.74 1.50
C LEU A 236 3.40 -11.81 2.55
N GLY A 237 3.88 -10.56 2.65
CA GLY A 237 3.24 -9.54 3.50
C GLY A 237 1.79 -9.27 3.10
N ILE A 238 1.53 -9.06 1.80
CA ILE A 238 0.17 -8.89 1.28
C ILE A 238 -0.69 -10.12 1.60
N SER A 239 -0.17 -11.33 1.37
CA SER A 239 -0.88 -12.59 1.65
C SER A 239 -1.19 -12.73 3.15
N TRP A 240 -0.27 -12.31 4.01
CA TRP A 240 -0.45 -12.27 5.45
C TRP A 240 -1.58 -11.31 5.88
N PHE A 241 -1.66 -10.13 5.26
CA PHE A 241 -2.79 -9.23 5.49
C PHE A 241 -4.14 -9.88 5.12
N TRP A 242 -4.21 -10.61 4.01
CA TRP A 242 -5.41 -11.34 3.62
C TRP A 242 -5.74 -12.49 4.57
N PHE A 243 -4.74 -13.21 5.07
CA PHE A 243 -4.90 -14.19 6.15
C PHE A 243 -5.55 -13.54 7.37
N PHE A 244 -4.95 -12.46 7.86
CA PHE A 244 -5.39 -11.78 9.08
C PHE A 244 -6.79 -11.19 8.91
N GLY A 245 -7.02 -10.45 7.82
CA GLY A 245 -8.31 -9.84 7.51
C GLY A 245 -9.42 -10.86 7.34
N SER A 246 -9.16 -11.98 6.64
CA SER A 246 -10.14 -13.06 6.48
C SER A 246 -10.42 -13.76 7.82
N ALA A 247 -9.38 -14.10 8.59
CA ALA A 247 -9.53 -14.71 9.90
C ALA A 247 -10.42 -13.88 10.83
N MET A 248 -10.26 -12.55 10.82
CA MET A 248 -11.09 -11.66 11.63
C MET A 248 -12.50 -11.51 11.08
N THR A 249 -12.63 -11.13 9.80
CA THR A 249 -13.93 -10.74 9.23
C THR A 249 -14.92 -11.88 9.14
N VAL A 250 -14.46 -13.11 8.87
CA VAL A 250 -15.32 -14.31 8.87
C VAL A 250 -15.93 -14.56 10.25
N GLN A 251 -15.25 -14.17 11.33
CA GLN A 251 -15.74 -14.38 12.69
C GLN A 251 -16.66 -13.26 13.20
N ILE A 252 -16.76 -12.12 12.50
CA ILE A 252 -17.56 -10.96 12.96
C ILE A 252 -19.04 -11.30 13.20
N PRO A 253 -19.74 -12.06 12.32
CA PRO A 253 -21.13 -12.45 12.60
C PRO A 253 -21.27 -13.28 13.89
N ALA A 254 -20.42 -14.30 14.06
CA ALA A 254 -20.42 -15.15 15.25
C ALA A 254 -19.98 -14.38 16.51
N TYR A 255 -19.03 -13.45 16.37
CA TYR A 255 -18.59 -12.55 17.44
C TYR A 255 -19.72 -11.65 17.91
N THR A 256 -20.47 -11.08 16.96
CA THR A 256 -21.61 -10.21 17.26
C THR A 256 -22.73 -10.98 17.96
N LEU A 257 -23.09 -12.14 17.43
CA LEU A 257 -24.17 -12.96 17.99
C LEU A 257 -23.80 -13.53 19.37
N ASN A 258 -22.66 -14.22 19.46
CA ASN A 258 -22.33 -15.05 20.62
C ASN A 258 -21.58 -14.30 21.72
N ILE A 259 -20.94 -13.17 21.40
CA ILE A 259 -20.11 -12.43 22.37
C ILE A 259 -20.69 -11.06 22.67
N LEU A 260 -21.14 -10.31 21.65
CA LEU A 260 -21.73 -8.99 21.85
C LEU A 260 -23.22 -9.03 22.23
N ASN A 261 -23.87 -10.19 22.08
CA ASN A 261 -25.33 -10.33 22.12
C ASN A 261 -26.01 -9.26 21.26
N GLY A 262 -25.56 -9.13 20.02
CA GLY A 262 -26.11 -8.25 19.00
C GLY A 262 -26.91 -8.99 17.95
N ASN A 263 -27.38 -8.25 16.94
CA ASN A 263 -28.16 -8.75 15.81
C ASN A 263 -27.43 -8.51 14.46
N GLU A 264 -28.15 -8.76 13.37
CA GLU A 264 -27.64 -8.54 12.00
C GLU A 264 -27.29 -7.06 11.74
N GLU A 265 -28.08 -6.13 12.27
CA GLU A 265 -27.85 -4.69 12.12
C GLU A 265 -26.49 -4.30 12.69
N ILE A 266 -26.15 -4.80 13.88
CA ILE A 266 -24.86 -4.57 14.54
C ILE A 266 -23.73 -5.27 13.79
N THR A 267 -23.96 -6.48 13.27
CA THR A 267 -22.96 -7.19 12.44
C THR A 267 -22.60 -6.38 11.21
N THR A 268 -23.62 -5.82 10.54
CA THR A 268 -23.48 -4.96 9.37
C THR A 268 -22.73 -3.68 9.73
N LEU A 269 -23.08 -3.03 10.84
CA LEU A 269 -22.36 -1.87 11.35
C LEU A 269 -20.86 -2.15 11.51
N ILE A 270 -20.49 -3.26 12.17
CA ILE A 270 -19.09 -3.61 12.43
C ILE A 270 -18.33 -3.85 11.11
N LEU A 271 -18.93 -4.56 10.15
CA LEU A 271 -18.33 -4.78 8.82
C LEU A 271 -18.17 -3.48 8.02
N VAL A 272 -19.16 -2.59 8.10
CA VAL A 272 -19.13 -1.25 7.47
C VAL A 272 -18.02 -0.40 8.10
N VAL A 273 -17.90 -0.39 9.43
CA VAL A 273 -16.86 0.34 10.14
C VAL A 273 -15.47 -0.19 9.78
N PHE A 274 -15.29 -1.52 9.70
CA PHE A 274 -14.04 -2.12 9.26
C PHE A 274 -13.65 -1.67 7.85
N ALA A 275 -14.58 -1.77 6.90
CA ALA A 275 -14.34 -1.40 5.50
C ALA A 275 -14.08 0.11 5.34
N PHE A 276 -14.80 0.96 6.08
CA PHE A 276 -14.53 2.40 6.14
C PHE A 276 -13.13 2.67 6.68
N GLY A 277 -12.73 1.96 7.74
CA GLY A 277 -11.39 1.98 8.28
C GLY A 277 -10.34 1.74 7.20
N VAL A 278 -10.46 0.64 6.44
CA VAL A 278 -9.49 0.33 5.37
C VAL A 278 -9.45 1.41 4.29
N GLY A 279 -10.60 1.96 3.89
CA GLY A 279 -10.66 3.08 2.96
C GLY A 279 -9.94 4.33 3.50
N ALA A 280 -10.22 4.73 4.73
CA ALA A 280 -9.60 5.87 5.39
C ALA A 280 -8.07 5.68 5.56
N GLY A 281 -7.64 4.47 5.95
CA GLY A 281 -6.23 4.10 6.06
C GLY A 281 -5.49 4.16 4.73
N SER A 282 -6.13 3.71 3.65
CA SER A 282 -5.57 3.76 2.28
C SER A 282 -5.37 5.21 1.81
N LEU A 283 -6.34 6.09 2.06
CA LEU A 283 -6.22 7.52 1.74
C LEU A 283 -5.17 8.22 2.63
N LEU A 284 -5.07 7.83 3.90
CA LEU A 284 -4.05 8.33 4.81
C LEU A 284 -2.64 7.91 4.38
N CYS A 285 -2.50 6.68 3.87
CA CYS A 285 -1.23 6.17 3.34
C CYS A 285 -0.63 7.11 2.31
N GLU A 286 -1.41 7.56 1.33
CA GLU A 286 -0.91 8.50 0.32
C GLU A 286 -0.41 9.80 0.95
N ARG A 287 -1.22 10.40 1.83
CA ARG A 287 -0.86 11.67 2.49
C ARG A 287 0.45 11.54 3.27
N LEU A 288 0.62 10.44 3.99
CA LEU A 288 1.82 10.18 4.79
C LEU A 288 3.04 9.76 3.95
N SER A 289 2.81 9.18 2.77
CA SER A 289 3.85 8.72 1.86
C SER A 289 4.48 9.85 1.03
N GLY A 290 3.85 11.03 0.97
CA GLY A 290 4.34 12.16 0.17
C GLY A 290 4.47 11.84 -1.32
N GLN A 291 3.57 11.00 -1.86
CA GLN A 291 3.55 10.53 -3.25
C GLN A 291 4.76 9.66 -3.64
N LYS A 292 5.42 9.01 -2.67
CA LYS A 292 6.54 8.07 -2.90
C LYS A 292 6.29 6.76 -2.19
N VAL A 293 6.87 5.66 -2.68
CA VAL A 293 6.71 4.36 -2.04
C VAL A 293 7.48 4.38 -0.72
N GLU A 294 6.74 4.65 0.36
CA GLU A 294 7.27 4.79 1.71
C GLU A 294 7.01 3.54 2.53
N LEU A 295 8.00 2.65 2.52
CA LEU A 295 7.93 1.37 3.22
C LEU A 295 7.93 1.51 4.74
N GLY A 296 8.32 2.68 5.27
CA GLY A 296 8.20 2.96 6.70
C GLY A 296 6.78 2.89 7.24
N LEU A 297 5.76 3.04 6.38
CA LEU A 297 4.36 2.92 6.79
C LEU A 297 3.92 1.46 7.07
N VAL A 298 4.62 0.46 6.50
CA VAL A 298 4.23 -0.96 6.65
C VAL A 298 4.42 -1.46 8.09
N PRO A 299 5.58 -1.25 8.76
CA PRO A 299 5.72 -1.55 10.19
C PRO A 299 4.69 -0.84 11.07
N PHE A 300 4.40 0.42 10.77
CA PHE A 300 3.37 1.19 11.49
C PHE A 300 1.98 0.55 11.35
N GLY A 301 1.60 0.19 10.11
CA GLY A 301 0.43 -0.62 9.77
C GLY A 301 0.33 -1.89 10.62
N SER A 302 1.40 -2.69 10.61
CA SER A 302 1.42 -3.98 11.30
C SER A 302 1.32 -3.88 12.82
N ILE A 303 1.95 -2.87 13.43
CA ILE A 303 1.87 -2.65 14.88
C ILE A 303 0.42 -2.34 15.27
N GLY A 304 -0.26 -1.47 14.52
CA GLY A 304 -1.66 -1.14 14.78
C GLY A 304 -2.57 -2.37 14.65
N LEU A 305 -2.40 -3.19 13.61
CA LEU A 305 -3.16 -4.45 13.46
C LEU A 305 -3.04 -5.35 14.70
N SER A 306 -1.82 -5.53 15.23
CA SER A 306 -1.60 -6.32 16.44
C SER A 306 -2.21 -5.70 17.70
N VAL A 307 -1.97 -4.39 17.91
CA VAL A 307 -2.43 -3.69 19.11
C VAL A 307 -3.94 -3.74 19.20
N PHE A 308 -4.67 -3.34 18.16
CA PHE A 308 -6.13 -3.25 18.20
C PHE A 308 -6.81 -4.63 18.16
N ALA A 309 -6.22 -5.64 17.52
CA ALA A 309 -6.75 -7.00 17.60
C ALA A 309 -6.62 -7.62 19.01
N ILE A 310 -5.53 -7.31 19.72
CA ILE A 310 -5.39 -7.69 21.13
C ILE A 310 -6.31 -6.85 22.00
N ASP A 311 -6.47 -5.55 21.71
CA ASP A 311 -7.31 -4.64 22.50
C ASP A 311 -8.79 -5.06 22.50
N LEU A 312 -9.29 -5.64 21.40
CA LEU A 312 -10.64 -6.20 21.31
C LEU A 312 -10.97 -7.22 22.41
N TYR A 313 -9.98 -7.98 22.89
CA TYR A 313 -10.17 -8.89 24.01
C TYR A 313 -10.44 -8.14 25.32
N PHE A 314 -9.73 -7.03 25.54
CA PHE A 314 -9.88 -6.19 26.73
C PHE A 314 -11.05 -5.22 26.64
N ALA A 315 -11.54 -4.92 25.45
CA ALA A 315 -12.71 -4.08 25.23
C ALA A 315 -14.00 -4.70 25.77
N GLN A 316 -14.01 -6.03 25.99
CA GLN A 316 -15.14 -6.80 26.50
C GLN A 316 -15.07 -7.06 28.01
N SER A 317 -14.84 -6.01 28.79
CA SER A 317 -14.69 -6.14 30.25
C SER A 317 -15.99 -6.54 30.98
N THR A 318 -17.14 -6.46 30.32
CA THR A 318 -18.46 -6.75 30.90
C THR A 318 -19.31 -7.57 29.94
N LEU A 319 -19.78 -8.74 30.39
CA LEU A 319 -20.78 -9.54 29.66
C LEU A 319 -22.12 -8.81 29.71
N HIS A 320 -22.76 -8.64 28.54
CA HIS A 320 -24.08 -8.02 28.43
C HIS A 320 -25.11 -9.12 28.17
N PRO A 321 -25.92 -9.54 29.15
CA PRO A 321 -26.82 -10.69 29.00
C PRO A 321 -28.03 -10.41 28.09
N GLU A 322 -28.40 -9.15 27.90
CA GLU A 322 -29.52 -8.76 27.05
C GLU A 322 -29.09 -8.62 25.58
N VAL A 323 -30.02 -8.86 24.66
CA VAL A 323 -29.77 -8.66 23.22
C VAL A 323 -29.90 -7.18 22.88
N ALA A 324 -28.94 -6.62 22.13
CA ALA A 324 -29.05 -5.26 21.59
C ALA A 324 -29.94 -5.30 20.35
N ASN A 325 -31.14 -4.74 20.48
CA ASN A 325 -32.13 -4.76 19.41
C ASN A 325 -31.84 -3.71 18.34
N THR A 326 -31.15 -2.63 18.69
CA THR A 326 -30.81 -1.54 17.77
C THR A 326 -29.34 -1.14 17.90
N VAL A 327 -28.81 -0.46 16.89
CA VAL A 327 -27.49 0.17 16.93
C VAL A 327 -27.39 1.20 18.07
N SER A 328 -28.47 1.94 18.36
CA SER A 328 -28.51 2.87 19.49
C SER A 328 -28.34 2.15 20.83
N ASP A 329 -29.02 1.02 21.03
CA ASP A 329 -28.90 0.23 22.26
C ASP A 329 -27.49 -0.32 22.43
N PHE A 330 -26.85 -0.72 21.32
CA PHE A 330 -25.48 -1.17 21.32
C PHE A 330 -24.51 -0.07 21.78
N PHE A 331 -24.64 1.16 21.26
CA PHE A 331 -23.74 2.27 21.64
C PHE A 331 -23.90 2.73 23.09
N LEU A 332 -25.04 2.47 23.72
CA LEU A 332 -25.23 2.73 25.16
C LEU A 332 -24.49 1.73 26.05
N ARG A 333 -24.07 0.57 25.52
CA ARG A 333 -23.35 -0.45 26.29
C ARG A 333 -21.91 -0.01 26.61
N PRO A 334 -21.45 -0.18 27.85
CA PRO A 334 -20.05 -0.07 28.21
C PRO A 334 -19.17 -0.95 27.28
N GLY A 335 -18.11 -0.34 26.73
CA GLY A 335 -17.15 -1.01 25.84
C GLY A 335 -17.50 -1.00 24.34
N SER A 336 -18.75 -0.75 23.96
CA SER A 336 -19.19 -0.77 22.55
C SER A 336 -18.42 0.22 21.66
N ILE A 337 -18.22 1.46 22.13
CA ILE A 337 -17.46 2.50 21.41
C ILE A 337 -16.01 2.07 21.22
N ARG A 338 -15.40 1.41 22.21
CA ARG A 338 -14.03 0.91 22.11
C ARG A 338 -13.93 -0.20 21.07
N ILE A 339 -14.88 -1.14 21.05
CA ILE A 339 -14.94 -2.20 20.02
C ILE A 339 -15.07 -1.60 18.62
N VAL A 340 -15.99 -0.65 18.42
CA VAL A 340 -16.17 0.04 17.13
C VAL A 340 -14.90 0.78 16.74
N PHE A 341 -14.24 1.45 17.68
CA PHE A 341 -12.96 2.13 17.46
C PHE A 341 -11.86 1.14 17.07
N ASP A 342 -11.69 0.04 17.80
CA ASP A 342 -10.68 -0.98 17.51
C ASP A 342 -10.88 -1.56 16.11
N ILE A 343 -12.11 -1.90 15.74
CA ILE A 343 -12.44 -2.40 14.40
C ILE A 343 -12.12 -1.36 13.31
N ALA A 344 -12.46 -0.08 13.54
CA ALA A 344 -12.11 1.00 12.62
C ALA A 344 -10.59 1.13 12.47
N MET A 345 -9.85 1.05 13.58
CA MET A 345 -8.40 1.17 13.60
C MET A 345 -7.72 -0.04 12.95
N ILE A 346 -8.20 -1.26 13.18
CA ILE A 346 -7.72 -2.45 12.47
C ILE A 346 -7.87 -2.26 10.96
N GLY A 347 -9.03 -1.77 10.51
CA GLY A 347 -9.23 -1.40 9.11
C GLY A 347 -8.20 -0.37 8.63
N ALA A 348 -8.09 0.76 9.35
CA ALA A 348 -7.20 1.87 8.97
C ALA A 348 -5.73 1.46 8.90
N PHE A 349 -5.24 0.72 9.88
CA PHE A 349 -3.88 0.19 9.88
C PHE A 349 -3.68 -0.89 8.80
N GLY A 350 -4.72 -1.64 8.44
CA GLY A 350 -4.74 -2.54 7.29
C GLY A 350 -4.52 -1.82 5.96
N GLY A 351 -5.15 -0.66 5.77
CA GLY A 351 -4.92 0.20 4.59
C GLY A 351 -3.48 0.75 4.54
N LEU A 352 -2.96 1.22 5.68
CA LEU A 352 -1.56 1.68 5.80
C LEU A 352 -0.53 0.58 5.55
N TYR A 353 -0.89 -0.67 5.85
CA TYR A 353 -0.05 -1.85 5.64
C TYR A 353 -0.03 -2.30 4.18
N SER A 354 -1.22 -2.47 3.57
CA SER A 354 -1.36 -3.15 2.27
C SER A 354 -0.99 -2.27 1.07
N VAL A 355 -1.36 -0.98 1.07
CA VAL A 355 -1.15 -0.07 -0.07
C VAL A 355 0.32 0.07 -0.47
N PRO A 356 1.29 0.33 0.45
CA PRO A 356 2.70 0.44 0.08
C PRO A 356 3.27 -0.86 -0.48
N LEU A 357 2.82 -2.02 0.00
CA LEU A 357 3.29 -3.32 -0.47
C LEU A 357 2.85 -3.60 -1.91
N TYR A 358 1.58 -3.31 -2.24
CA TYR A 358 1.10 -3.40 -3.62
C TYR A 358 1.86 -2.45 -4.54
N ALA A 359 2.10 -1.21 -4.09
CA ALA A 359 2.88 -0.23 -4.85
C ALA A 359 4.33 -0.70 -5.08
N LEU A 360 4.98 -1.28 -4.06
CA LEU A 360 6.33 -1.84 -4.19
C LEU A 360 6.36 -2.98 -5.20
N VAL A 361 5.42 -3.94 -5.11
CA VAL A 361 5.34 -5.06 -6.06
C VAL A 361 5.17 -4.54 -7.48
N GLN A 362 4.31 -3.55 -7.71
CA GLN A 362 4.11 -2.95 -9.03
C GLN A 362 5.34 -2.20 -9.55
N GLN A 363 6.03 -1.46 -8.68
CA GLN A 363 7.18 -0.62 -9.08
C GLN A 363 8.45 -1.46 -9.33
N ARG A 364 8.71 -2.48 -8.51
CA ARG A 364 9.94 -3.29 -8.62
C ARG A 364 9.82 -4.42 -9.64
N SER A 365 8.59 -4.85 -9.96
CA SER A 365 8.37 -5.88 -10.95
C SER A 365 8.73 -5.42 -12.36
N LYS A 366 9.36 -6.30 -13.14
CA LYS A 366 9.58 -6.06 -14.57
C LYS A 366 8.25 -5.89 -15.27
N ARG A 367 8.10 -4.84 -16.08
CA ARG A 367 6.85 -4.54 -16.81
C ARG A 367 6.33 -5.73 -17.61
N GLN A 368 7.23 -6.55 -18.17
CA GLN A 368 6.88 -7.74 -18.95
C GLN A 368 6.25 -8.88 -18.14
N GLN A 369 6.46 -8.90 -16.82
CA GLN A 369 6.04 -9.98 -15.93
C GLN A 369 5.03 -9.52 -14.88
N LEU A 370 4.64 -8.23 -14.91
CA LEU A 370 3.82 -7.63 -13.86
C LEU A 370 2.49 -8.37 -13.67
N SER A 371 1.74 -8.64 -14.75
CA SER A 371 0.44 -9.34 -14.64
C SER A 371 0.59 -10.75 -14.06
N ARG A 372 1.69 -11.45 -14.40
CA ARG A 372 2.02 -12.77 -13.85
C ARG A 372 2.46 -12.72 -12.40
N ILE A 373 3.15 -11.66 -11.97
CA ILE A 373 3.51 -11.44 -10.57
C ILE A 373 2.25 -11.14 -9.74
N ILE A 374 1.33 -10.31 -10.25
CA ILE A 374 0.02 -10.08 -9.61
C ILE A 374 -0.79 -11.38 -9.53
N ALA A 375 -0.77 -12.21 -10.56
CA ALA A 375 -1.39 -13.53 -10.52
C ALA A 375 -0.78 -14.43 -9.42
N ALA A 376 0.56 -14.41 -9.26
CA ALA A 376 1.22 -15.14 -8.18
C ALA A 376 0.79 -14.61 -6.80
N THR A 377 0.63 -13.29 -6.65
CA THR A 377 0.05 -12.66 -5.46
C THR A 377 -1.34 -13.20 -5.15
N ASN A 378 -2.24 -13.27 -6.13
CA ASN A 378 -3.60 -13.76 -5.93
C ASN A 378 -3.64 -15.23 -5.49
N ILE A 379 -2.78 -16.09 -6.04
CA ILE A 379 -2.66 -17.49 -5.62
C ILE A 379 -2.24 -17.57 -4.16
N LEU A 380 -1.19 -16.84 -3.76
CA LEU A 380 -0.70 -16.86 -2.39
C LEU A 380 -1.70 -16.24 -1.41
N ASN A 381 -2.38 -15.16 -1.79
CA ASN A 381 -3.47 -14.58 -0.99
C ASN A 381 -4.58 -15.62 -0.75
N SER A 382 -5.00 -16.33 -1.80
CA SER A 382 -6.07 -17.35 -1.70
C SER A 382 -5.65 -18.52 -0.82
N LEU A 383 -4.40 -18.97 -0.94
CA LEU A 383 -3.83 -19.99 -0.06
C LEU A 383 -3.85 -19.55 1.41
N PHE A 384 -3.45 -18.32 1.68
CA PHE A 384 -3.41 -17.76 3.03
C PHE A 384 -4.82 -17.60 3.63
N ILE A 385 -5.80 -17.19 2.82
CA ILE A 385 -7.21 -17.16 3.23
C ILE A 385 -7.69 -18.55 3.66
N VAL A 386 -7.39 -19.59 2.87
CA VAL A 386 -7.74 -20.99 3.24
C VAL A 386 -7.03 -21.43 4.51
N CYS A 387 -5.73 -21.14 4.65
CA CYS A 387 -4.99 -21.41 5.88
C CYS A 387 -5.61 -20.73 7.11
N SER A 388 -6.14 -19.52 6.94
CA SER A 388 -6.81 -18.77 8.01
C SER A 388 -8.10 -19.44 8.48
N ALA A 389 -8.89 -19.97 7.54
CA ALA A 389 -10.10 -20.72 7.85
C ALA A 389 -9.78 -22.04 8.57
N ILE A 390 -8.74 -22.76 8.12
CA ILE A 390 -8.27 -23.97 8.79
C ILE A 390 -7.82 -23.66 10.22
N LEU A 391 -7.06 -22.58 10.43
CA LEU A 391 -6.64 -22.16 11.77
C LEU A 391 -7.84 -21.85 12.66
N ALA A 392 -8.84 -21.14 12.14
CA ALA A 392 -10.07 -20.83 12.88
C ALA A 392 -10.83 -22.12 13.28
N ILE A 393 -10.98 -23.08 12.36
CA ILE A 393 -11.63 -24.38 12.64
C ILE A 393 -10.88 -25.13 13.75
N ILE A 394 -9.55 -25.17 13.69
CA ILE A 394 -8.74 -25.86 14.70
C ILE A 394 -8.87 -25.16 16.05
N LEU A 395 -8.65 -23.84 16.12
CA LEU A 395 -8.60 -23.13 17.40
C LEU A 395 -9.98 -22.96 18.04
N LEU A 396 -11.01 -22.62 17.27
CA LEU A 396 -12.37 -22.40 17.79
C LEU A 396 -13.13 -23.71 17.96
N GLY A 397 -13.01 -24.63 17.01
CA GLY A 397 -13.77 -25.88 16.99
C GLY A 397 -13.13 -27.02 17.78
N ILE A 398 -11.83 -27.29 17.54
CA ILE A 398 -11.14 -28.45 18.14
C ILE A 398 -10.55 -28.10 19.51
N VAL A 399 -9.84 -26.96 19.62
CA VAL A 399 -9.23 -26.51 20.88
C VAL A 399 -10.26 -25.87 21.81
N GLY A 400 -11.37 -25.36 21.27
CA GLY A 400 -12.44 -24.73 22.04
C GLY A 400 -12.10 -23.33 22.55
N MET A 401 -11.20 -22.61 21.88
CA MET A 401 -10.92 -21.21 22.19
C MET A 401 -12.13 -20.32 21.89
N THR A 402 -12.32 -19.26 22.67
CA THR A 402 -13.33 -18.25 22.37
C THR A 402 -12.87 -17.33 21.22
N ILE A 403 -13.81 -16.69 20.52
CA ILE A 403 -13.48 -15.76 19.43
C ILE A 403 -12.56 -14.60 19.91
N PRO A 404 -12.77 -13.98 21.08
CA PRO A 404 -11.83 -12.98 21.61
C PRO A 404 -10.41 -13.53 21.81
N GLN A 405 -10.25 -14.76 22.32
CA GLN A 405 -8.94 -15.40 22.45
C GLN A 405 -8.29 -15.64 21.08
N PHE A 406 -9.09 -16.03 20.09
CA PHE A 406 -8.63 -16.19 18.71
C PHE A 406 -8.09 -14.86 18.15
N PHE A 407 -8.74 -13.72 18.41
CA PHE A 407 -8.22 -12.41 18.01
C PHE A 407 -6.89 -12.05 18.68
N VAL A 408 -6.68 -12.42 19.94
CA VAL A 408 -5.37 -12.28 20.62
C VAL A 408 -4.31 -13.12 19.92
N VAL A 409 -4.62 -14.38 19.58
CA VAL A 409 -3.70 -15.26 18.83
C VAL A 409 -3.34 -14.64 17.48
N LEU A 410 -4.31 -14.09 16.74
CA LEU A 410 -4.04 -13.39 15.49
C LEU A 410 -3.15 -12.16 15.68
N GLY A 411 -3.40 -11.35 16.72
CA GLY A 411 -2.59 -10.18 17.03
C GLY A 411 -1.14 -10.52 17.38
N ILE A 412 -0.93 -11.59 18.17
CA ILE A 412 0.41 -12.10 18.50
C ILE A 412 1.09 -12.68 17.26
N LEU A 413 0.40 -13.49 16.48
CA LEU A 413 0.95 -14.10 15.27
C LEU A 413 1.34 -13.03 14.25
N ASN A 414 0.52 -11.97 14.12
CA ASN A 414 0.84 -10.81 13.29
C ASN A 414 2.12 -10.09 13.78
N ALA A 415 2.29 -9.94 15.09
CA ALA A 415 3.52 -9.36 15.65
C ALA A 415 4.75 -10.22 15.36
N ILE A 416 4.63 -11.55 15.47
CA ILE A 416 5.71 -12.50 15.15
C ILE A 416 6.09 -12.41 13.67
N VAL A 417 5.10 -12.43 12.77
CA VAL A 417 5.34 -12.32 11.31
C VAL A 417 5.95 -10.97 10.97
N ALA A 418 5.50 -9.88 11.60
CA ALA A 418 6.07 -8.56 11.44
C ALA A 418 7.56 -8.53 11.82
N ILE A 419 7.89 -9.03 13.02
CA ILE A 419 9.29 -9.12 13.50
C ILE A 419 10.13 -9.95 12.51
N TYR A 420 9.60 -11.09 12.05
CA TYR A 420 10.28 -11.92 11.08
C TYR A 420 10.55 -11.19 9.75
N ILE A 421 9.52 -10.61 9.12
CA ILE A 421 9.67 -9.90 7.83
C ILE A 421 10.64 -8.71 7.96
N TYR A 422 10.55 -7.92 9.04
CA TYR A 422 11.41 -6.75 9.22
C TYR A 422 12.85 -7.12 9.59
N SER A 423 13.07 -8.30 10.18
CA SER A 423 14.42 -8.84 10.36
C SER A 423 15.05 -9.29 9.03
N LEU A 424 14.23 -9.72 8.05
CA LEU A 424 14.71 -10.16 6.74
C LEU A 424 14.91 -9.01 5.76
N ILE A 425 14.13 -7.93 5.90
CA ILE A 425 14.25 -6.71 5.09
C ILE A 425 14.45 -5.54 6.05
N PRO A 426 15.70 -5.24 6.42
CA PRO A 426 16.02 -4.10 7.27
C PRO A 426 15.55 -2.77 6.67
N GLU A 427 15.34 -2.69 5.35
CA GLU A 427 14.82 -1.50 4.67
C GLU A 427 13.49 -1.01 5.29
N PHE A 428 12.58 -1.93 5.66
CA PHE A 428 11.32 -1.56 6.31
C PHE A 428 11.55 -0.88 7.65
N LEU A 429 12.38 -1.50 8.51
CA LEU A 429 12.65 -0.98 9.85
C LEU A 429 13.39 0.35 9.79
N MET A 430 14.40 0.47 8.93
CA MET A 430 15.19 1.68 8.80
C MET A 430 14.37 2.84 8.24
N ARG A 431 13.54 2.60 7.21
CA ARG A 431 12.62 3.61 6.69
C ARG A 431 11.56 3.98 7.70
N PHE A 432 11.06 3.04 8.50
CA PHE A 432 10.13 3.33 9.60
C PHE A 432 10.75 4.22 10.67
N VAL A 433 11.96 3.89 11.13
CA VAL A 433 12.71 4.71 12.10
C VAL A 433 12.99 6.10 11.51
N ALA A 434 13.44 6.16 10.26
CA ALA A 434 13.66 7.42 9.55
C ALA A 434 12.39 8.27 9.48
N TRP A 435 11.28 7.66 9.08
CA TRP A 435 9.98 8.29 8.97
C TRP A 435 9.48 8.80 10.34
N ILE A 436 9.64 8.03 11.41
CA ILE A 436 9.32 8.46 12.79
C ILE A 436 10.18 9.65 13.18
N ILE A 437 11.49 9.58 12.97
CA ILE A 437 12.42 10.65 13.33
C ILE A 437 12.02 11.93 12.60
N ILE A 438 11.85 11.86 11.28
CA ILE A 438 11.50 12.99 10.42
C ILE A 438 10.17 13.61 10.83
N ASN A 439 9.11 12.80 11.01
CA ASN A 439 7.75 13.31 11.18
C ASN A 439 7.38 13.60 12.64
N THR A 440 8.03 12.94 13.61
CA THR A 440 7.75 13.15 15.05
C THR A 440 8.68 14.19 15.66
N LEU A 441 9.96 14.20 15.27
CA LEU A 441 10.97 15.07 15.91
C LEU A 441 11.18 16.39 15.17
N TYR A 442 10.79 16.48 13.89
CA TYR A 442 11.06 17.64 13.04
C TYR A 442 9.80 18.14 12.34
N ARG A 443 9.70 19.46 12.19
CA ARG A 443 8.67 20.11 11.36
C ARG A 443 9.35 20.67 10.12
N ILE A 444 9.40 19.86 9.07
CA ILE A 444 10.12 20.20 7.85
C ILE A 444 9.23 21.06 6.96
N ARG A 445 9.76 22.22 6.54
CA ARG A 445 9.18 23.05 5.49
C ARG A 445 10.19 23.15 4.35
N THR A 446 9.82 22.66 3.17
CA THR A 446 10.65 22.72 1.98
C THR A 446 10.08 23.75 1.00
N THR A 447 10.92 24.58 0.40
CA THR A 447 10.58 25.53 -0.67
C THR A 447 11.53 25.36 -1.85
N GLY A 448 11.05 25.61 -3.09
CA GLY A 448 11.88 25.49 -4.30
C GLY A 448 12.06 24.07 -4.81
N ARG A 449 11.17 23.13 -4.45
CA ARG A 449 11.27 21.72 -4.87
C ARG A 449 11.23 21.56 -6.38
N GLU A 450 10.50 22.45 -7.04
CA GLU A 450 10.37 22.60 -8.49
C GLU A 450 11.69 22.89 -9.21
N ASN A 451 12.71 23.37 -8.50
CA ASN A 451 14.02 23.64 -9.09
C ASN A 451 14.84 22.36 -9.31
N ILE A 452 14.44 21.24 -8.69
CA ILE A 452 15.05 19.94 -8.95
C ILE A 452 14.39 19.34 -10.20
N PRO A 453 15.16 19.03 -11.26
CA PRO A 453 14.59 18.53 -12.50
C PRO A 453 13.98 17.14 -12.29
N ASP A 454 12.78 16.94 -12.86
CA ASP A 454 12.05 15.67 -12.78
C ASP A 454 12.77 14.53 -13.55
N ASP A 455 13.61 14.86 -14.53
CA ASP A 455 14.43 13.93 -15.32
C ASP A 455 15.85 14.47 -15.56
N GLY A 456 16.80 13.59 -15.89
CA GLY A 456 18.18 13.96 -16.20
C GLY A 456 19.07 14.21 -14.97
N PRO A 457 20.38 14.41 -15.15
CA PRO A 457 21.31 14.53 -14.03
C PRO A 457 21.32 15.92 -13.39
N ALA A 458 21.56 15.94 -12.07
CA ALA A 458 21.78 17.18 -11.32
C ALA A 458 22.69 16.93 -10.11
N LEU A 459 23.50 17.93 -9.77
CA LEU A 459 24.33 17.92 -8.57
C LEU A 459 23.70 18.82 -7.50
N LEU A 460 23.27 18.24 -6.38
CA LEU A 460 22.77 18.98 -5.23
C LEU A 460 23.94 19.33 -4.31
N VAL A 461 24.00 20.59 -3.87
CA VAL A 461 25.03 21.09 -2.97
C VAL A 461 24.38 21.68 -1.73
N CYS A 462 24.73 21.18 -0.54
CA CYS A 462 24.12 21.59 0.72
C CYS A 462 25.15 21.84 1.83
N ASN A 463 24.83 22.72 2.78
CA ASN A 463 25.58 22.86 4.03
C ASN A 463 25.34 21.66 4.97
N HIS A 464 26.27 21.38 5.90
CA HIS A 464 26.26 20.18 6.74
C HIS A 464 26.15 20.52 8.24
N ILE A 465 24.94 20.43 8.80
CA ILE A 465 24.60 20.82 10.17
C ILE A 465 24.50 19.63 11.13
N SER A 466 23.95 18.50 10.69
CA SER A 466 23.58 17.40 11.59
C SER A 466 23.86 16.01 10.99
N TYR A 467 23.82 14.99 11.83
CA TYR A 467 23.99 13.60 11.39
C TYR A 467 22.83 13.08 10.54
N ILE A 468 21.69 13.78 10.50
CA ILE A 468 20.49 13.37 9.77
C ILE A 468 20.24 14.20 8.51
N ASP A 469 21.18 15.05 8.08
CA ASP A 469 20.98 15.95 6.95
C ASP A 469 20.60 15.20 5.67
N ALA A 470 21.33 14.12 5.36
CA ALA A 470 21.04 13.27 4.20
C ALA A 470 19.62 12.67 4.24
N LEU A 471 19.18 12.26 5.44
CA LEU A 471 17.84 11.71 5.67
C LEU A 471 16.76 12.76 5.44
N VAL A 472 16.96 13.96 6.00
CA VAL A 472 16.04 15.10 5.91
C VAL A 472 15.92 15.61 4.47
N ILE A 473 17.04 15.73 3.76
CA ILE A 473 17.06 16.12 2.34
C ILE A 473 16.41 15.03 1.50
N GLY A 474 16.78 13.76 1.67
CA GLY A 474 16.22 12.63 0.92
C GLY A 474 14.70 12.49 1.08
N GLY A 475 14.18 12.72 2.28
CA GLY A 475 12.74 12.79 2.54
C GLY A 475 12.05 13.97 1.83
N SER A 476 12.78 15.06 1.58
CA SER A 476 12.22 16.34 1.12
C SER A 476 12.30 16.61 -0.38
N ILE A 477 13.09 15.82 -1.13
CA ILE A 477 13.26 15.96 -2.60
C ILE A 477 12.50 14.86 -3.35
N ARG A 478 11.94 15.11 -4.54
CA ARG A 478 11.10 14.12 -5.24
C ARG A 478 11.87 12.91 -5.76
N ARG A 479 13.08 13.14 -6.28
CA ARG A 479 13.93 12.10 -6.87
C ARG A 479 14.97 11.60 -5.87
N PRO A 480 15.23 10.28 -5.82
CA PRO A 480 16.23 9.72 -4.92
C PRO A 480 17.63 10.23 -5.30
N ALA A 481 18.31 10.88 -4.36
CA ALA A 481 19.68 11.34 -4.54
C ALA A 481 20.70 10.31 -4.01
N ARG A 482 21.83 10.19 -4.71
CA ARG A 482 23.02 9.47 -4.26
C ARG A 482 23.81 10.39 -3.35
N PHE A 483 23.76 10.16 -2.04
CA PHE A 483 24.50 10.98 -1.10
C PHE A 483 25.95 10.55 -1.06
N VAL A 484 26.87 11.51 -1.19
CA VAL A 484 28.30 11.27 -1.00
C VAL A 484 28.60 11.33 0.50
N MET A 485 29.12 10.25 1.06
CA MET A 485 29.19 10.03 2.50
C MET A 485 30.55 9.47 2.93
N TRP A 486 30.98 9.81 4.13
CA TRP A 486 32.26 9.33 4.66
C TRP A 486 32.30 7.80 4.74
N TYR A 487 33.33 7.19 4.17
CA TYR A 487 33.39 5.74 3.91
C TYR A 487 33.25 4.87 5.18
N LYS A 488 33.72 5.32 6.36
CA LYS A 488 33.59 4.54 7.60
C LYS A 488 32.15 4.40 8.10
N ILE A 489 31.21 5.21 7.62
CA ILE A 489 29.77 5.01 7.90
C ILE A 489 29.31 3.64 7.38
N PHE A 490 29.94 3.14 6.31
CA PHE A 490 29.65 1.83 5.72
C PHE A 490 30.23 0.65 6.51
N GLU A 491 31.02 0.91 7.56
CA GLU A 491 31.55 -0.09 8.49
C GLU A 491 30.60 -0.30 9.69
N ILE A 492 29.66 0.63 9.92
CA ILE A 492 28.69 0.54 11.02
C ILE A 492 27.65 -0.55 10.70
N PRO A 493 27.50 -1.60 11.55
CA PRO A 493 26.50 -2.64 11.35
C PRO A 493 25.08 -2.07 11.24
N PHE A 494 24.23 -2.70 10.42
CA PHE A 494 22.84 -2.31 10.11
C PHE A 494 22.68 -0.97 9.36
N VAL A 495 23.43 0.07 9.71
CA VAL A 495 23.42 1.38 9.05
C VAL A 495 24.03 1.31 7.65
N SER A 496 25.08 0.51 7.48
CA SER A 496 25.75 0.32 6.18
C SER A 496 24.80 -0.22 5.10
N PHE A 497 23.85 -1.07 5.46
CA PHE A 497 22.87 -1.60 4.52
C PHE A 497 21.93 -0.50 3.99
N MET A 498 21.49 0.43 4.86
CA MET A 498 20.64 1.57 4.47
C MET A 498 21.30 2.42 3.38
N PHE A 499 22.56 2.78 3.60
CA PHE A 499 23.28 3.66 2.70
C PHE A 499 23.70 2.94 1.43
N ARG A 500 23.99 1.64 1.48
CA ARG A 500 24.22 0.82 0.26
C ARG A 500 22.97 0.70 -0.61
N ASP A 501 21.80 0.44 0.00
CA ASP A 501 20.53 0.35 -0.73
C ASP A 501 20.11 1.71 -1.32
N ALA A 502 20.33 2.79 -0.58
CA ALA A 502 20.19 4.17 -1.09
C ALA A 502 21.22 4.54 -2.17
N LYS A 503 22.15 3.63 -2.51
CA LYS A 503 23.29 3.84 -3.42
C LYS A 503 24.11 5.08 -3.04
N ALA A 504 24.35 5.28 -1.75
CA ALA A 504 25.25 6.32 -1.26
C ALA A 504 26.69 6.01 -1.71
N ILE A 505 27.45 7.05 -2.06
CA ILE A 505 28.78 6.95 -2.62
C ILE A 505 29.79 7.16 -1.47
N PRO A 506 30.60 6.15 -1.12
CA PRO A 506 31.62 6.31 -0.09
C PRO A 506 32.72 7.24 -0.57
N ILE A 507 33.17 8.16 0.28
CA ILE A 507 34.28 9.07 0.00
C ILE A 507 35.24 9.16 1.18
N ALA A 508 36.52 9.35 0.87
CA ALA A 508 37.58 9.70 1.80
C ALA A 508 38.24 11.02 1.36
N SER A 509 38.93 11.68 2.28
CA SER A 509 39.76 12.83 1.88
C SER A 509 41.02 12.36 1.16
N ALA A 510 41.59 13.17 0.25
CA ALA A 510 42.84 12.85 -0.44
C ALA A 510 44.01 12.54 0.50
N LYS A 511 43.97 13.06 1.74
CA LYS A 511 44.99 12.80 2.77
C LYS A 511 44.79 11.45 3.47
N GLU A 512 43.55 10.96 3.53
CA GLU A 512 43.20 9.72 4.21
C GLU A 512 43.35 8.52 3.26
N ASP A 513 42.75 8.62 2.07
CA ASP A 513 42.87 7.60 1.03
C ASP A 513 42.62 8.21 -0.37
N PRO A 514 43.67 8.42 -1.18
CA PRO A 514 43.54 8.93 -2.55
C PRO A 514 42.74 8.01 -3.48
N ALA A 515 42.84 6.70 -3.31
CA ALA A 515 42.20 5.72 -4.20
C ALA A 515 40.68 5.71 -3.98
N ILE A 516 40.22 5.77 -2.72
CA ILE A 516 38.79 5.91 -2.42
C ILE A 516 38.24 7.23 -2.96
N LEU A 517 39.00 8.32 -2.90
CA LEU A 517 38.58 9.59 -3.48
C LEU A 517 38.41 9.50 -5.01
N GLU A 518 39.36 8.87 -5.71
CA GLU A 518 39.28 8.67 -7.16
C GLU A 518 38.08 7.80 -7.53
N GLN A 519 37.89 6.68 -6.83
CA GLN A 519 36.73 5.80 -7.01
C GLN A 519 35.39 6.52 -6.75
N ALA A 520 35.35 7.40 -5.73
CA ALA A 520 34.17 8.21 -5.45
C ALA A 520 33.86 9.17 -6.61
N MET A 521 34.89 9.82 -7.17
CA MET A 521 34.73 10.73 -8.30
C MET A 521 34.27 10.00 -9.58
N ASP A 522 34.73 8.78 -9.80
CA ASP A 522 34.28 7.94 -10.92
C ASP A 522 32.83 7.48 -10.72
N SER A 523 32.48 7.08 -9.50
CA SER A 523 31.10 6.70 -9.15
C SER A 523 30.12 7.87 -9.28
N ILE A 524 30.54 9.08 -8.88
CA ILE A 524 29.76 10.30 -9.06
C ILE A 524 29.53 10.57 -10.56
N ASP A 525 30.58 10.48 -11.39
CA ASP A 525 30.44 10.69 -12.83
C ASP A 525 29.48 9.67 -13.46
N GLN A 526 29.61 8.39 -13.11
CA GLN A 526 28.75 7.34 -13.62
C GLN A 526 27.29 7.53 -13.23
N GLU A 527 27.00 7.85 -11.97
CA GLU A 527 25.62 8.08 -11.52
C GLU A 527 25.01 9.31 -12.19
N LEU A 528 25.78 10.37 -12.42
CA LEU A 528 25.35 11.51 -13.23
C LEU A 528 25.20 11.13 -14.72
N ALA A 529 26.03 10.24 -15.26
CA ALA A 529 25.89 9.73 -16.63
C ALA A 529 24.57 8.97 -16.81
N ASP A 530 24.19 8.19 -15.81
CA ASP A 530 22.94 7.43 -15.76
C ASP A 530 21.70 8.32 -15.52
N GLY A 531 21.90 9.64 -15.42
CA GLY A 531 20.84 10.63 -15.22
C GLY A 531 20.34 10.71 -13.78
N ASN A 532 21.07 10.16 -12.81
CA ASN A 532 20.70 10.24 -11.39
C ASN A 532 21.10 11.59 -10.77
N ILE A 533 20.52 11.88 -9.60
CA ILE A 533 20.90 13.03 -8.79
C ILE A 533 21.99 12.61 -7.81
N VAL A 534 23.05 13.41 -7.71
CA VAL A 534 24.09 13.24 -6.68
C VAL A 534 24.00 14.40 -5.70
N CYS A 535 24.09 14.13 -4.40
CA CYS A 535 24.09 15.16 -3.36
C CYS A 535 25.42 15.15 -2.60
N ILE A 536 26.05 16.31 -2.48
CA ILE A 536 27.32 16.49 -1.78
C ILE A 536 27.21 17.57 -0.70
N PHE A 537 28.03 17.42 0.34
CA PHE A 537 28.23 18.38 1.41
C PHE A 537 29.66 18.95 1.31
N PRO A 538 29.89 20.06 0.57
CA PRO A 538 31.24 20.49 0.20
C PRO A 538 32.10 20.98 1.37
N GLU A 539 31.49 21.20 2.54
CA GLU A 539 32.17 21.52 3.80
C GLU A 539 33.12 20.38 4.25
N GLY A 540 32.80 19.14 3.88
CA GLY A 540 33.58 17.93 4.19
C GLY A 540 33.56 17.49 5.65
N ARG A 541 32.86 18.22 6.53
CA ARG A 541 32.62 17.86 7.93
C ARG A 541 31.34 18.53 8.41
N ILE A 542 30.67 17.92 9.39
CA ILE A 542 29.55 18.56 10.10
C ILE A 542 30.08 19.78 10.87
N THR A 543 29.38 20.91 10.71
CA THR A 543 29.67 22.19 11.38
C THR A 543 29.77 22.06 12.91
N THR A 544 30.57 22.94 13.52
CA THR A 544 30.80 22.98 14.97
C THR A 544 30.13 24.16 15.67
N ASP A 545 29.60 25.11 14.91
CA ASP A 545 28.98 26.36 15.39
C ASP A 545 27.60 26.65 14.77
N GLY A 546 27.15 25.83 13.84
CA GLY A 546 25.90 26.00 13.10
C GLY A 546 26.00 26.95 11.92
N GLU A 547 27.19 27.51 11.67
CA GLU A 547 27.45 28.32 10.50
C GLU A 547 27.83 27.47 9.29
N VAL A 548 27.46 27.95 8.10
CA VAL A 548 27.93 27.38 6.83
C VAL A 548 29.44 27.53 6.78
N GLN A 549 30.12 26.45 6.42
CA GLN A 549 31.59 26.41 6.36
C GLN A 549 32.08 26.67 4.94
N ILE A 550 33.39 26.85 4.78
CA ILE A 550 34.00 27.08 3.48
C ILE A 550 33.81 25.85 2.59
N PHE A 551 33.32 26.06 1.38
CA PHE A 551 33.14 24.97 0.40
C PHE A 551 34.47 24.60 -0.26
N ARG A 552 34.73 23.30 -0.41
CA ARG A 552 35.95 22.79 -1.03
C ARG A 552 35.82 22.73 -2.56
N ALA A 553 36.96 22.82 -3.25
CA ALA A 553 37.10 22.78 -4.70
C ALA A 553 36.72 21.43 -5.38
N GLY A 554 36.10 20.51 -4.64
CA GLY A 554 35.67 19.20 -5.18
C GLY A 554 34.49 19.35 -6.14
N ILE A 555 33.68 20.40 -6.00
CA ILE A 555 32.51 20.67 -6.84
C ILE A 555 32.96 20.93 -8.28
N GLU A 556 33.95 21.79 -8.46
CA GLU A 556 34.50 22.20 -9.76
C GLU A 556 35.10 20.99 -10.48
N LYS A 557 35.73 20.06 -9.75
CA LYS A 557 36.23 18.81 -10.34
C LYS A 557 35.12 17.92 -10.88
N ILE A 558 33.99 17.83 -10.18
CA ILE A 558 32.83 17.05 -10.63
C ILE A 558 32.24 17.69 -11.89
N VAL A 559 32.01 19.01 -11.85
CA VAL A 559 31.40 19.75 -12.97
C VAL A 559 32.33 19.79 -14.20
N ALA A 560 33.65 19.84 -13.99
CA ALA A 560 34.63 19.77 -15.07
C ALA A 560 34.68 18.39 -15.75
N ARG A 561 34.43 17.31 -15.00
CA ARG A 561 34.29 15.95 -15.58
C ARG A 561 32.99 15.84 -16.37
N ARG A 562 31.90 16.39 -15.85
CA ARG A 562 30.59 16.37 -16.50
C ARG A 562 29.80 17.64 -16.20
N ALA A 563 29.49 18.37 -17.26
CA ALA A 563 28.68 19.57 -17.19
C ALA A 563 27.22 19.20 -16.83
N VAL A 564 26.85 19.36 -15.56
CA VAL A 564 25.49 19.15 -15.03
C VAL A 564 25.01 20.38 -14.26
N PRO A 565 23.70 20.68 -14.24
CA PRO A 565 23.17 21.75 -13.41
C PRO A 565 23.47 21.51 -11.93
N VAL A 566 23.93 22.54 -11.22
CA VAL A 566 24.24 22.48 -9.79
C VAL A 566 23.19 23.25 -9.00
N ILE A 567 22.51 22.58 -8.07
CA ILE A 567 21.37 23.13 -7.34
C ILE A 567 21.76 23.35 -5.88
N PRO A 568 21.87 24.61 -5.41
CA PRO A 568 22.21 24.90 -4.03
C PRO A 568 21.00 24.67 -3.12
N ILE A 569 21.25 24.11 -1.94
CA ILE A 569 20.25 23.83 -0.90
C ILE A 569 20.73 24.45 0.41
N GLY A 570 19.92 25.35 0.97
CA GLY A 570 20.10 25.88 2.31
C GLY A 570 19.29 25.09 3.33
N LEU A 571 19.98 24.36 4.21
CA LEU A 571 19.39 23.61 5.32
C LEU A 571 19.53 24.44 6.60
N GLY A 572 18.43 24.75 7.27
CA GLY A 572 18.45 25.55 8.50
C GLY A 572 17.46 25.06 9.56
N GLY A 573 17.72 25.35 10.83
CA GLY A 573 16.87 24.96 11.96
C GLY A 573 17.21 23.60 12.58
N LEU A 574 18.31 22.97 12.13
CA LEU A 574 18.81 21.70 12.68
C LEU A 574 19.84 21.92 13.79
N TRP A 575 20.47 23.09 13.86
CA TRP A 575 21.43 23.40 14.89
C TRP A 575 20.76 23.45 16.27
N GLY A 576 21.32 22.74 17.24
CA GLY A 576 20.74 22.61 18.58
C GLY A 576 19.53 21.67 18.67
N SER A 577 19.24 20.92 17.60
CA SER A 577 18.36 19.75 17.65
C SER A 577 19.11 18.52 18.18
N TRP A 578 18.37 17.46 18.50
CA TRP A 578 18.94 16.26 19.12
C TRP A 578 20.08 15.62 18.31
N PHE A 579 19.97 15.61 16.98
CA PHE A 579 20.99 15.06 16.08
C PHE A 579 22.07 16.08 15.65
N SER A 580 22.07 17.29 16.24
CA SER A 580 23.12 18.29 16.06
C SER A 580 24.42 17.84 16.74
N ARG A 581 25.54 18.11 16.09
CA ARG A 581 26.87 17.90 16.67
C ARG A 581 27.14 18.96 17.75
N ARG A 582 27.70 18.55 18.89
CA ARG A 582 28.24 19.47 19.91
C ARG A 582 29.62 20.00 19.50
N ALA A 583 30.04 21.10 20.11
CA ALA A 583 31.39 21.65 19.94
C ALA A 583 32.51 20.62 20.24
N ASN A 584 32.25 19.66 21.14
CA ASN A 584 33.19 18.58 21.48
C ASN A 584 33.08 17.31 20.58
N GLY A 585 32.23 17.35 19.55
CA GLY A 585 32.07 16.24 18.59
C GLY A 585 31.05 15.15 18.96
N SER A 586 30.40 15.22 20.12
CA SER A 586 29.35 14.26 20.54
C SER A 586 27.93 14.70 20.16
N LEU A 587 26.96 13.78 20.17
CA LEU A 587 25.52 14.09 20.06
C LEU A 587 25.03 14.95 21.24
N GLN A 588 23.99 15.77 21.04
CA GLN A 588 23.37 16.47 22.16
C GLN A 588 22.74 15.49 23.18
N ARG A 589 22.94 15.74 24.49
CA ARG A 589 22.18 15.04 25.55
C ARG A 589 20.70 15.42 25.45
N LEU A 590 19.85 14.45 25.76
CA LEU A 590 18.41 14.64 25.93
C LEU A 590 18.10 15.76 26.94
N PRO A 591 17.06 16.59 26.69
CA PRO A 591 16.27 16.72 25.47
C PRO A 591 16.81 17.91 24.64
N GLY A 592 17.28 17.69 23.42
CA GLY A 592 17.42 18.79 22.46
C GLY A 592 16.04 19.42 22.15
N LYS A 593 15.99 20.46 21.30
CA LYS A 593 14.69 21.01 20.87
C LYS A 593 13.89 19.95 20.08
N LEU A 594 12.87 19.36 20.71
CA LEU A 594 11.87 18.54 20.04
C LEU A 594 11.01 19.43 19.13
N LEU A 595 10.58 18.89 17.98
CA LEU A 595 9.79 19.60 16.96
C LEU A 595 10.52 20.83 16.38
N ALA A 596 11.84 20.74 16.23
CA ALA A 596 12.62 21.80 15.60
C ALA A 596 12.07 22.08 14.19
N ARG A 597 11.86 23.36 13.87
CA ARG A 597 11.39 23.79 12.56
C ARG A 597 12.56 23.79 11.60
N VAL A 598 12.60 22.80 10.73
CA VAL A 598 13.65 22.65 9.73
C VAL A 598 13.19 23.29 8.44
N ASN A 599 13.91 24.29 7.96
CA ASN A 599 13.64 24.93 6.68
C ASN A 599 14.66 24.43 5.66
N ILE A 600 14.16 23.89 4.56
CA ILE A 600 14.96 23.46 3.42
C ILE A 600 14.61 24.36 2.25
N ARG A 601 15.54 25.23 1.85
CA ARG A 601 15.34 26.13 0.71
C ARG A 601 16.22 25.69 -0.45
N ILE A 602 15.58 25.25 -1.52
CA ILE A 602 16.24 24.80 -2.74
C ILE A 602 16.28 25.99 -3.70
N GLY A 603 17.48 26.42 -4.09
CA GLY A 603 17.68 27.54 -5.01
C GLY A 603 17.51 27.15 -6.47
N GLU A 604 17.58 28.14 -7.35
CA GLU A 604 17.56 27.92 -8.79
C GLU A 604 18.83 27.18 -9.27
N PRO A 605 18.74 26.37 -10.35
CA PRO A 605 19.90 25.69 -10.90
C PRO A 605 20.97 26.67 -11.40
N VAL A 606 22.20 26.48 -10.94
CA VAL A 606 23.39 27.18 -11.43
C VAL A 606 23.96 26.41 -12.61
N GLN A 607 24.23 27.13 -13.70
CA GLN A 607 24.82 26.54 -14.90
C GLN A 607 26.24 26.03 -14.61
N PRO A 608 26.69 24.94 -15.26
CA PRO A 608 27.99 24.32 -15.02
C PRO A 608 29.16 25.31 -15.01
N ASN A 609 29.19 26.23 -15.98
CA ASN A 609 30.28 27.20 -16.14
C ASN A 609 30.37 28.22 -15.00
N ASP A 610 29.29 28.39 -14.24
CA ASP A 610 29.19 29.35 -13.15
C ASP A 610 29.26 28.69 -11.76
N ALA A 611 29.36 27.36 -11.70
CA ALA A 611 29.23 26.57 -10.48
C ALA A 611 30.54 26.48 -9.67
N THR A 612 31.06 27.63 -9.21
CA THR A 612 32.24 27.70 -8.35
C THR A 612 31.89 27.46 -6.88
N ALA A 613 32.83 26.91 -6.09
CA ALA A 613 32.62 26.65 -4.66
C ALA A 613 32.26 27.92 -3.89
N GLU A 614 32.94 29.05 -4.16
CA GLU A 614 32.67 30.34 -3.53
C GLU A 614 31.25 30.86 -3.83
N LYS A 615 30.82 30.78 -5.09
CA LYS A 615 29.48 31.22 -5.48
C LYS A 615 28.40 30.35 -4.84
N LEU A 616 28.59 29.03 -4.87
CA LEU A 616 27.65 28.07 -4.27
C LEU A 616 27.58 28.22 -2.75
N GLU A 617 28.71 28.50 -2.09
CA GLU A 617 28.73 28.80 -0.66
C GLU A 617 27.89 30.03 -0.34
N LEU A 618 28.07 31.12 -1.08
CA LEU A 618 27.27 32.35 -0.90
C LEU A 618 25.78 32.08 -1.11
N LEU A 619 25.42 31.35 -2.16
CA LEU A 619 24.03 30.98 -2.45
C LEU A 619 23.42 30.14 -1.32
N VAL A 620 24.15 29.13 -0.83
CA VAL A 620 23.69 28.28 0.28
C VAL A 620 23.55 29.09 1.58
N ARG A 621 24.48 30.00 1.88
CA ARG A 621 24.37 30.94 3.02
C ARG A 621 23.10 31.79 2.93
N THR A 622 22.82 32.35 1.76
CA THR A 622 21.63 33.17 1.51
C THR A 622 20.34 32.35 1.64
N LEU A 623 20.31 31.14 1.08
CA LEU A 623 19.16 30.23 1.16
C LEU A 623 18.86 29.81 2.59
N ARG A 624 19.88 29.41 3.37
CA ARG A 624 19.73 29.09 4.79
C ARG A 624 19.18 30.28 5.58
N GLY A 625 19.70 31.48 5.30
CA GLY A 625 19.38 32.70 6.03
C GLY A 625 19.90 32.65 7.47
N GLN A 626 19.15 33.26 8.40
CA GLN A 626 19.53 33.35 9.82
C GLN A 626 19.15 32.12 10.66
N ASN A 627 18.39 31.19 10.10
CA ASN A 627 17.98 29.97 10.81
C ASN A 627 19.12 28.96 10.80
N ARG A 628 19.88 28.90 11.90
CA ARG A 628 20.85 27.83 12.17
C ARG A 628 20.14 26.52 12.50
#